data_AF-A2QG63-F1
#
_entry.id   AF-A2QG63-F1
#
_cell.length_a   1.000
_cell.length_b   1.000
_cell.length_c   1.000
_cell.angle_alpha   90.00
_cell.angle_beta   90.00
_cell.angle_gamma   90.00
#
_symmetry.space_group_name_H-M   'P 1'
#
loop_
_entity.id
_entity.type
_entity.pdbx_description
1 polymer ?
#
loop_
_entity_poly.entity_id
_entity_poly.type
_entity_poly.pdbx_seq_one_letter_code
_entity_poly.pdbx_strand_id
1 'polypeptide(L)'
;MQFPPSLIATAALLLTAAPQLASALWECDSGLSDLGVEPADGTFWVHYTSVRDSNYQPNGEGSVEPWIRVCNSKDGSWESAKFAVVCTNFEGGSSQQTFDASSIGLTQDIAVYNGEGCDYDASDLKGGYIKYGTTTKSLQDGCGERDHGVTCEFTY
;
A
#
# COMPACT_ATOMS: atom_id res chain seq x y z
N MET A 1 60.38 -36.30 -6.93
CA MET A 1 59.10 -36.98 -6.64
C MET A 1 58.05 -36.37 -7.56
N GLN A 2 57.15 -37.19 -8.10
CA GLN A 2 56.28 -36.82 -9.21
C GLN A 2 54.82 -37.06 -8.81
N PHE A 3 54.01 -35.99 -8.80
CA PHE A 3 52.55 -36.06 -8.68
C PHE A 3 51.89 -34.97 -9.54
N PRO A 4 51.35 -35.34 -10.71
CA PRO A 4 50.23 -34.65 -11.35
C PRO A 4 48.90 -35.33 -10.87
N PRO A 5 47.73 -34.97 -11.44
CA PRO A 5 47.16 -33.64 -11.61
C PRO A 5 45.70 -33.59 -11.05
N SER A 6 44.97 -32.52 -11.38
CA SER A 6 43.50 -32.51 -11.53
C SER A 6 42.60 -32.75 -10.30
N LEU A 7 42.11 -31.65 -9.72
CA LEU A 7 40.74 -31.56 -9.25
C LEU A 7 40.06 -30.32 -9.85
N ILE A 8 39.29 -30.53 -10.92
CA ILE A 8 38.34 -29.54 -11.42
C ILE A 8 37.14 -29.58 -10.48
N ALA A 9 37.07 -28.64 -9.53
CA ALA A 9 35.88 -28.41 -8.73
C ALA A 9 34.95 -27.46 -9.51
N THR A 10 33.99 -28.03 -10.22
CA THR A 10 32.96 -27.27 -10.95
C THR A 10 32.16 -26.44 -9.95
N ALA A 11 32.34 -25.11 -9.96
CA ALA A 11 31.52 -24.20 -9.18
C ALA A 11 30.11 -24.16 -9.78
N ALA A 12 29.24 -25.06 -9.32
CA ALA A 12 27.82 -24.98 -9.59
C ALA A 12 27.28 -23.72 -8.91
N LEU A 13 27.07 -22.65 -9.68
CA LEU A 13 26.22 -21.55 -9.27
C LEU A 13 24.81 -22.12 -9.09
N LEU A 14 24.50 -22.49 -7.86
CA LEU A 14 23.12 -22.52 -7.39
C LEU A 14 22.63 -21.08 -7.48
N LEU A 15 21.95 -20.73 -8.57
CA LEU A 15 20.96 -19.68 -8.52
C LEU A 15 19.92 -20.16 -7.51
N THR A 16 20.12 -19.78 -6.24
CA THR A 16 19.02 -19.69 -5.28
C THR A 16 18.09 -18.63 -5.84
N ALA A 17 17.15 -19.06 -6.66
CA ALA A 17 15.92 -18.31 -6.87
C ALA A 17 15.31 -18.14 -5.48
N ALA A 18 15.58 -17.00 -4.86
CA ALA A 18 14.91 -16.61 -3.63
C ALA A 18 13.42 -16.73 -3.90
N PRO A 19 12.62 -17.32 -2.99
CA PRO A 19 11.18 -17.36 -3.16
C PRO A 19 10.71 -15.90 -3.25
N GLN A 20 10.31 -15.51 -4.46
CA GLN A 20 9.86 -14.16 -4.77
C GLN A 20 8.44 -13.99 -4.22
N LEU A 21 8.35 -13.92 -2.89
CA LEU A 21 7.22 -13.41 -2.12
C LEU A 21 7.17 -11.88 -2.28
N ALA A 22 7.10 -11.46 -3.54
CA ALA A 22 6.90 -10.10 -3.99
C ALA A 22 5.68 -10.10 -4.91
N SER A 23 4.51 -10.49 -4.38
CA SER A 23 3.29 -9.84 -4.84
C SER A 23 3.47 -8.36 -4.48
N ALA A 24 3.86 -7.56 -5.49
CA ALA A 24 4.18 -6.16 -5.28
C ALA A 24 2.93 -5.47 -4.71
N LEU A 25 3.12 -4.74 -3.61
CA LEU A 25 2.11 -3.82 -3.12
C LEU A 25 1.82 -2.81 -4.23
N TRP A 26 0.60 -2.30 -4.31
CA TRP A 26 0.27 -1.23 -5.25
C TRP A 26 1.25 -0.04 -5.06
N GLU A 27 1.85 0.42 -6.17
CA GLU A 27 2.83 1.49 -6.24
C GLU A 27 2.29 2.66 -7.06
N CYS A 28 2.71 3.89 -6.75
CA CYS A 28 2.15 5.10 -7.36
C CYS A 28 2.34 5.15 -8.88
N ASP A 29 3.56 4.89 -9.38
CA ASP A 29 3.87 5.02 -10.81
C ASP A 29 3.01 4.08 -11.66
N SER A 30 3.04 2.77 -11.40
CA SER A 30 2.24 1.81 -12.16
C SER A 30 0.75 1.96 -11.89
N GLY A 31 0.37 2.05 -10.60
CA GLY A 31 -1.02 2.02 -10.18
C GLY A 31 -1.83 3.26 -10.55
N LEU A 32 -1.20 4.43 -10.71
CA LEU A 32 -1.85 5.62 -11.26
C LEU A 32 -1.78 5.65 -12.79
N SER A 33 -0.71 5.12 -13.41
CA SER A 33 -0.64 4.93 -14.88
C SER A 33 -1.74 4.01 -15.40
N ASP A 34 -2.04 2.92 -14.69
CA ASP A 34 -3.12 1.98 -15.04
C ASP A 34 -4.52 2.63 -14.95
N LEU A 35 -4.66 3.68 -14.12
CA LEU A 35 -5.85 4.54 -14.04
C LEU A 35 -5.84 5.71 -15.03
N GLY A 36 -4.78 5.86 -15.85
CA GLY A 36 -4.63 6.97 -16.80
C GLY A 36 -4.30 8.32 -16.16
N VAL A 37 -3.72 8.32 -14.96
CA VAL A 37 -3.42 9.52 -14.16
C VAL A 37 -1.93 9.86 -14.25
N GLU A 38 -1.63 11.05 -14.77
CA GLU A 38 -0.27 11.62 -14.78
C GLU A 38 -0.01 12.53 -13.55
N PRO A 39 1.25 12.73 -13.13
CA PRO A 39 1.59 13.66 -12.05
C PRO A 39 1.11 15.09 -12.34
N ALA A 40 0.29 15.64 -11.42
CA ALA A 40 -0.21 17.01 -11.49
C ALA A 40 -0.21 17.66 -10.11
N ASP A 41 0.30 18.89 -10.02
CA ASP A 41 0.40 19.64 -8.78
C ASP A 41 -0.97 20.04 -8.21
N GLY A 42 -1.09 20.07 -6.88
CA GLY A 42 -2.35 20.38 -6.17
C GLY A 42 -3.31 19.19 -6.05
N THR A 43 -2.94 18.03 -6.58
CA THR A 43 -3.68 16.76 -6.46
C THR A 43 -2.76 15.66 -5.90
N PHE A 44 -3.26 14.90 -4.94
CA PHE A 44 -2.62 13.68 -4.46
C PHE A 44 -3.63 12.52 -4.41
N TRP A 45 -3.12 11.30 -4.38
CA TRP A 45 -3.93 10.09 -4.40
C TRP A 45 -3.61 9.23 -3.18
N VAL A 46 -4.63 8.60 -2.60
CA VAL A 46 -4.47 7.62 -1.53
C VAL A 46 -5.07 6.31 -1.98
N HIS A 47 -4.23 5.30 -2.20
CA HIS A 47 -4.69 3.92 -2.36
C HIS A 47 -4.85 3.28 -0.99
N TYR A 48 -5.98 2.62 -0.77
CA TYR A 48 -6.29 1.84 0.42
C TYR A 48 -6.49 0.36 0.06
N THR A 49 -5.82 -0.51 0.78
CA THR A 49 -5.92 -1.97 0.61
C THR A 49 -6.42 -2.61 1.90
N SER A 50 -7.50 -3.40 1.83
CA SER A 50 -8.11 -4.09 2.98
C SER A 50 -7.45 -5.43 3.29
N VAL A 51 -7.70 -6.05 4.45
CA VAL A 51 -7.08 -7.34 4.83
C VAL A 51 -7.27 -8.47 3.79
N ARG A 52 -8.38 -8.46 3.05
CA ARG A 52 -8.74 -9.47 2.04
C ARG A 52 -8.15 -9.21 0.64
N ASP A 53 -7.64 -8.00 0.40
CA ASP A 53 -6.89 -7.64 -0.81
C ASP A 53 -5.37 -7.59 -0.55
N SER A 54 -5.00 -7.48 0.72
CA SER A 54 -3.64 -7.25 1.17
C SER A 54 -2.83 -8.55 1.23
N ASN A 55 -1.53 -8.42 1.01
CA ASN A 55 -0.50 -9.38 1.41
C ASN A 55 0.49 -8.77 2.40
N TYR A 56 0.20 -7.56 2.90
CA TYR A 56 1.08 -6.81 3.77
C TYR A 56 1.07 -7.38 5.19
N GLN A 57 2.17 -8.04 5.55
CA GLN A 57 2.46 -8.48 6.92
C GLN A 57 3.49 -7.52 7.52
N PRO A 58 3.10 -6.57 8.40
CA PRO A 58 4.07 -5.71 9.05
C PRO A 58 5.06 -6.55 9.87
N ASN A 59 6.37 -6.34 9.60
CA ASN A 59 7.50 -7.12 10.13
C ASN A 59 7.67 -8.56 9.57
N GLY A 60 6.84 -8.99 8.61
CA GLY A 60 6.99 -10.30 7.95
C GLY A 60 6.53 -11.51 8.77
N GLU A 61 5.93 -11.28 9.93
CA GLU A 61 5.33 -12.31 10.80
C GLU A 61 3.94 -11.83 11.26
N GLY A 62 2.98 -12.75 11.38
CA GLY A 62 1.63 -12.45 11.89
C GLY A 62 0.55 -12.30 10.80
N SER A 63 -0.56 -11.65 11.18
CA SER A 63 -1.71 -11.42 10.30
C SER A 63 -1.38 -10.47 9.16
N VAL A 64 -2.13 -10.59 8.07
CA VAL A 64 -2.20 -9.56 7.03
C VAL A 64 -2.94 -8.36 7.60
N GLU A 65 -2.39 -7.16 7.42
CA GLU A 65 -3.00 -5.90 7.86
C GLU A 65 -3.43 -5.04 6.65
N PRO A 66 -4.42 -4.14 6.81
CA PRO A 66 -4.70 -3.09 5.86
C PRO A 66 -3.55 -2.08 5.81
N TRP A 67 -3.45 -1.37 4.70
CA TRP A 67 -2.46 -0.32 4.52
C TRP A 67 -2.94 0.74 3.55
N ILE A 68 -2.31 1.91 3.60
CA ILE A 68 -2.44 2.95 2.59
C ILE A 68 -1.10 3.28 1.95
N ARG A 69 -1.13 3.66 0.67
CA ARG A 69 -0.06 4.41 0.03
C ARG A 69 -0.60 5.75 -0.46
N VAL A 70 0.12 6.79 -0.11
CA VAL A 70 -0.14 8.18 -0.47
C VAL A 70 0.84 8.53 -1.58
N CYS A 71 0.33 9.08 -2.68
CA CYS A 71 1.07 9.47 -3.88
C CYS A 71 0.88 10.97 -4.11
N ASN A 72 1.95 11.75 -4.06
CA ASN A 72 1.89 13.17 -4.34
C ASN A 72 2.76 13.51 -5.56
N SER A 73 2.27 14.39 -6.42
CA SER A 73 3.06 14.90 -7.54
C SER A 73 4.09 15.91 -7.03
N LYS A 74 5.34 15.75 -7.45
CA LYS A 74 6.40 16.74 -7.23
C LYS A 74 7.42 16.68 -8.36
N ASP A 75 7.71 17.84 -8.94
CA ASP A 75 8.66 18.04 -10.04
C ASP A 75 8.42 17.10 -11.26
N GLY A 76 7.16 16.72 -11.51
CA GLY A 76 6.77 15.80 -12.60
C GLY A 76 6.97 14.31 -12.29
N SER A 77 7.10 13.95 -11.01
CA SER A 77 7.28 12.58 -10.52
C SER A 77 6.38 12.29 -9.32
N TRP A 78 6.09 11.01 -9.05
CA TRP A 78 5.36 10.61 -7.85
C TRP A 78 6.32 10.43 -6.65
N GLU A 79 6.18 11.29 -5.64
CA GLU A 79 6.68 10.99 -4.29
C GLU A 79 5.65 10.15 -3.53
N SER A 80 6.08 9.24 -2.66
CA SER A 80 5.14 8.37 -1.94
C SER A 80 5.51 8.05 -0.49
N ALA A 81 4.46 7.91 0.32
CA ALA A 81 4.52 7.46 1.70
C ALA A 81 3.57 6.27 1.89
N LYS A 82 3.94 5.31 2.75
CA LYS A 82 3.14 4.10 3.00
C LYS A 82 2.97 3.88 4.50
N PHE A 83 1.75 3.56 4.92
CA PHE A 83 1.38 3.39 6.32
C PHE A 83 0.55 2.12 6.52
N ALA A 84 0.82 1.39 7.60
CA ALA A 84 -0.05 0.32 8.08
C ALA A 84 -1.29 0.95 8.74
N VAL A 85 -2.49 0.41 8.47
CA VAL A 85 -3.74 0.88 9.09
C VAL A 85 -4.29 -0.23 9.98
N VAL A 86 -3.69 -0.36 11.17
CA VAL A 86 -3.81 -1.49 12.09
C VAL A 86 -5.26 -1.86 12.38
N CYS A 87 -5.58 -3.15 12.33
CA CYS A 87 -6.85 -3.69 12.79
C CYS A 87 -6.87 -3.85 14.31
N THR A 88 -7.68 -3.03 14.97
CA THR A 88 -8.01 -3.21 16.39
C THR A 88 -9.18 -4.18 16.53
N ASN A 89 -8.97 -5.30 17.24
CA ASN A 89 -9.89 -6.45 17.36
C ASN A 89 -11.20 -6.19 18.14
N PHE A 90 -11.86 -5.04 17.93
CA PHE A 90 -13.20 -4.78 18.46
C PHE A 90 -14.25 -5.17 17.41
N GLU A 91 -15.30 -5.88 17.82
CA GLU A 91 -16.49 -6.10 16.99
C GLU A 91 -17.03 -4.73 16.50
N GLY A 92 -16.91 -4.48 15.19
CA GLY A 92 -17.31 -3.21 14.56
C GLY A 92 -16.38 -2.01 14.79
N GLY A 93 -15.13 -2.20 15.23
CA GLY A 93 -14.30 -1.08 15.72
C GLY A 93 -12.82 -1.10 15.33
N SER A 94 -12.48 -0.71 14.10
CA SER A 94 -11.22 0.00 13.86
C SER A 94 -11.29 1.37 14.56
N SER A 95 -10.27 1.82 15.29
CA SER A 95 -10.17 3.25 15.63
C SER A 95 -9.72 4.05 14.41
N GLN A 96 -10.13 5.32 14.31
CA GLN A 96 -9.54 6.22 13.31
C GLN A 96 -8.04 6.38 13.62
N GLN A 97 -7.19 6.13 12.63
CA GLN A 97 -5.75 6.33 12.68
C GLN A 97 -5.38 7.58 11.89
N THR A 98 -4.30 8.24 12.29
CA THR A 98 -3.86 9.52 11.72
C THR A 98 -2.39 9.39 11.33
N PHE A 99 -2.06 9.82 10.11
CA PHE A 99 -0.74 9.66 9.50
C PHE A 99 -0.22 11.02 9.00
N ASP A 100 1.02 11.34 9.38
CA ASP A 100 1.75 12.47 8.83
C ASP A 100 2.40 12.08 7.49
N ALA A 101 2.11 12.84 6.44
CA ALA A 101 2.70 12.70 5.10
C ALA A 101 3.48 13.96 4.67
N SER A 102 3.94 14.78 5.62
CA SER A 102 4.75 15.97 5.38
C SER A 102 6.06 15.70 4.62
N SER A 103 6.60 14.48 4.74
CA SER A 103 7.78 14.02 4.00
C SER A 103 7.63 14.04 2.48
N ILE A 104 6.39 13.97 1.96
CA ILE A 104 6.04 14.06 0.54
C ILE A 104 5.29 15.35 0.20
N GLY A 105 5.37 16.38 1.07
CA GLY A 105 4.86 17.72 0.82
C GLY A 105 3.39 17.97 1.16
N LEU A 106 2.69 17.03 1.79
CA LEU A 106 1.33 17.28 2.29
C LEU A 106 1.36 18.11 3.59
N THR A 107 0.37 18.98 3.77
CA THR A 107 0.37 20.01 4.83
C THR A 107 -0.59 19.71 5.99
N GLN A 108 -1.38 18.65 5.87
CA GLN A 108 -2.35 18.20 6.86
C GLN A 108 -2.24 16.69 7.06
N ASP A 109 -2.63 16.19 8.22
CA ASP A 109 -2.64 14.75 8.47
C ASP A 109 -3.71 14.04 7.63
N ILE A 110 -3.42 12.79 7.26
CA ILE A 110 -4.38 11.88 6.66
C ILE A 110 -5.00 11.02 7.76
N ALA A 111 -6.31 11.11 7.93
CA ALA A 111 -7.08 10.28 8.84
C ALA A 111 -7.77 9.13 8.10
N VAL A 112 -7.63 7.89 8.58
CA VAL A 112 -8.22 6.69 7.98
C VAL A 112 -9.01 5.92 9.03
N TYR A 113 -10.18 5.43 8.64
CA TYR A 113 -10.99 4.49 9.40
C TYR A 113 -11.30 3.30 8.48
N ASN A 114 -10.98 2.07 8.90
CA ASN A 114 -11.08 0.89 8.03
C ASN A 114 -12.53 0.52 7.71
N GLY A 115 -13.46 0.75 8.63
CA GLY A 115 -14.81 0.19 8.53
C GLY A 115 -14.74 -1.34 8.43
N GLU A 116 -15.44 -1.91 7.46
CA GLU A 116 -15.36 -3.35 7.15
C GLU A 116 -14.01 -3.79 6.52
N GLY A 117 -13.07 -2.88 6.24
CA GLY A 117 -11.74 -3.22 5.68
C GLY A 117 -10.80 -4.06 6.57
N CYS A 118 -11.19 -4.31 7.83
CA CYS A 118 -10.55 -5.26 8.74
C CYS A 118 -11.23 -6.64 8.79
N ASP A 119 -12.39 -6.78 8.15
CA ASP A 119 -13.10 -8.05 8.03
C ASP A 119 -12.68 -8.73 6.72
N TYR A 120 -12.23 -9.97 6.82
CA TYR A 120 -11.80 -10.76 5.67
C TYR A 120 -12.99 -11.30 4.87
N ASP A 121 -14.12 -11.55 5.53
CA ASP A 121 -15.33 -12.12 4.94
C ASP A 121 -16.30 -11.04 4.43
N ALA A 122 -16.08 -9.77 4.79
CA ALA A 122 -16.86 -8.64 4.29
C ALA A 122 -16.81 -8.54 2.75
N SER A 123 -17.91 -8.14 2.13
CA SER A 123 -18.01 -8.03 0.66
C SER A 123 -17.64 -6.64 0.13
N ASP A 124 -17.80 -5.58 0.92
CA ASP A 124 -17.49 -4.19 0.56
C ASP A 124 -16.53 -3.50 1.58
N LEU A 125 -16.46 -2.17 1.61
CA LEU A 125 -15.63 -1.37 2.54
C LEU A 125 -16.49 -0.42 3.37
N LYS A 126 -17.71 -0.85 3.70
CA LYS A 126 -18.73 -0.01 4.33
C LYS A 126 -18.28 0.60 5.65
N GLY A 127 -18.69 1.85 5.85
CA GLY A 127 -18.29 2.69 6.98
C GLY A 127 -16.84 3.19 6.92
N GLY A 128 -15.99 2.61 6.05
CA GLY A 128 -14.61 3.00 5.87
C GLY A 128 -14.47 4.37 5.19
N TYR A 129 -13.47 5.16 5.58
CA TYR A 129 -13.19 6.45 4.97
C TYR A 129 -11.72 6.86 5.05
N ILE A 130 -11.31 7.73 4.13
CA ILE A 130 -10.09 8.54 4.22
C ILE A 130 -10.50 10.02 4.31
N LYS A 131 -9.81 10.77 5.15
CA LYS A 131 -10.03 12.20 5.38
C LYS A 131 -8.71 12.96 5.29
N TYR A 132 -8.75 14.10 4.62
CA TYR A 132 -7.65 15.08 4.56
C TYR A 132 -8.24 16.47 4.78
N GLY A 133 -7.82 17.14 5.85
CA GLY A 133 -8.40 18.41 6.28
C GLY A 133 -9.91 18.33 6.50
N THR A 134 -10.69 19.08 5.71
CA THR A 134 -12.16 19.06 5.73
C THR A 134 -12.77 18.02 4.78
N THR A 135 -12.02 17.54 3.78
CA THR A 135 -12.50 16.59 2.77
C THR A 135 -12.50 15.17 3.32
N THR A 136 -13.64 14.48 3.23
CA THR A 136 -13.78 13.06 3.62
C THR A 136 -14.31 12.28 2.43
N LYS A 137 -13.70 11.13 2.12
CA LYS A 137 -14.11 10.21 1.05
C LYS A 137 -14.41 8.84 1.64
N SER A 138 -15.61 8.33 1.35
CA SER A 138 -16.00 6.95 1.67
C SER A 138 -15.15 5.97 0.86
N LEU A 139 -14.64 4.91 1.49
CA LEU A 139 -13.93 3.83 0.80
C LEU A 139 -14.87 2.98 -0.08
N GLN A 140 -16.18 3.07 0.14
CA GLN A 140 -17.18 2.32 -0.61
C GLN A 140 -17.59 3.03 -1.92
N ASP A 141 -17.91 4.32 -1.84
CA ASP A 141 -18.54 5.08 -2.95
C ASP A 141 -17.87 6.43 -3.25
N GLY A 142 -16.86 6.84 -2.45
CA GLY A 142 -16.20 8.15 -2.56
C GLY A 142 -14.88 8.15 -3.32
N CYS A 143 -14.45 6.98 -3.78
CA CYS A 143 -13.16 6.72 -4.43
C CYS A 143 -13.36 6.04 -5.79
N GLY A 144 -12.27 5.72 -6.50
CA GLY A 144 -12.32 4.97 -7.75
C GLY A 144 -12.81 3.54 -7.58
N GLU A 145 -12.97 2.84 -8.71
CA GLU A 145 -13.39 1.43 -8.72
C GLU A 145 -12.43 0.55 -7.90
N ARG A 146 -12.98 -0.55 -7.35
CA ARG A 146 -12.25 -1.48 -6.49
C ARG A 146 -11.44 -2.47 -7.32
N ASP A 147 -10.11 -2.31 -7.31
CA ASP A 147 -9.15 -3.26 -7.85
C ASP A 147 -8.01 -3.46 -6.84
N HIS A 148 -7.99 -4.63 -6.19
CA HIS A 148 -7.07 -4.99 -5.09
C HIS A 148 -6.93 -3.92 -3.99
N GLY A 149 -7.99 -3.14 -3.79
CA GLY A 149 -8.01 -1.92 -2.98
C GLY A 149 -8.94 -0.89 -3.62
N VAL A 150 -8.88 0.37 -3.16
CA VAL A 150 -9.57 1.51 -3.77
C VAL A 150 -8.64 2.73 -3.77
N THR A 151 -8.66 3.51 -4.84
CA THR A 151 -7.79 4.71 -4.98
C THR A 151 -8.62 5.99 -4.92
N CYS A 152 -8.29 6.88 -3.99
CA CYS A 152 -9.03 8.08 -3.67
C CYS A 152 -8.22 9.33 -4.06
N GLU A 153 -8.70 10.11 -5.03
CA GLU A 153 -8.15 11.43 -5.39
C GLU A 153 -8.47 12.49 -4.32
N PHE A 154 -7.53 13.38 -4.01
CA PHE A 154 -7.73 14.55 -3.14
C PHE A 154 -7.03 15.78 -3.72
N THR A 155 -7.62 16.96 -3.51
CA THR A 155 -7.04 18.26 -3.91
C THR A 155 -6.73 19.12 -2.68
N TYR A 156 -5.72 20.00 -2.77
CA TYR A 156 -5.25 20.84 -1.65
C TYR A 156 -4.66 22.19 -2.07
#